data_AF-A0A1M6UMJ7-F1
#
_entry.id   AF-A0A1M6UMJ7-F1
#
_cell.length_a   1.000
_cell.length_b   1.000
_cell.length_c   1.000
_cell.angle_alpha   90.00
_cell.angle_beta   90.00
_cell.angle_gamma   90.00
#
_symmetry.space_group_name_H-M   'P 1'
#
loop_
_entity.id
_entity.type
_entity.pdbx_description
1 polymer ?
#
loop_
_entity_poly.entity_id
_entity_poly.type
_entity_poly.pdbx_seq_one_letter_code
_entity_poly.pdbx_strand_id
1 'polypeptide(L)' 'MARPSKYSCINLSADEVSRLTDITSSRTEMVRTVQRAKIILLTAEGISVTAIADKLDLNRKSVELCLDKYLESGLE' A
#
# COMPACT_ATOMS: atom_id res chain seq x y z
N MET A 1 0.16 6.74 21.96
CA MET A 1 1.44 6.21 21.46
C MET A 1 1.14 5.42 20.19
N ALA A 2 1.59 5.89 19.02
CA ALA A 2 1.41 5.15 17.78
C ALA A 2 2.30 3.90 17.83
N ARG A 3 1.67 2.72 17.86
CA ARG A 3 2.36 1.43 17.79
C ARG A 3 3.13 1.38 16.47
N PRO A 4 4.45 1.17 16.46
CA PRO A 4 5.20 1.12 15.20
C PRO A 4 4.66 -0.04 14.38
N SER A 5 4.04 0.30 13.25
CA SER A 5 3.57 -0.65 12.25
C SER A 5 4.79 -1.38 11.72
N LYS A 6 4.80 -2.72 11.68
CA LYS A 6 5.90 -3.53 11.12
C LYS A 6 6.35 -3.09 9.72
N TYR A 7 5.48 -2.39 9.01
CA TYR A 7 5.64 -1.95 7.64
C TYR A 7 6.00 -0.46 7.50
N SER A 8 6.20 0.28 8.59
CA SER A 8 6.51 1.73 8.56
C SER A 8 7.88 2.07 7.93
N CYS A 9 8.63 1.06 7.46
CA CYS A 9 9.93 1.19 6.82
C CYS A 9 9.92 0.41 5.50
N ILE A 10 8.97 0.71 4.60
CA ILE A 10 9.05 0.25 3.22
C ILE A 10 9.84 1.31 2.45
N ASN A 11 11.06 0.97 2.06
CA ASN A 11 11.90 1.85 1.25
C ASN A 11 11.45 1.76 -0.23
N LEU A 12 10.38 2.47 -0.57
CA LEU A 12 9.95 2.61 -1.96
C LEU A 12 11.00 3.41 -2.74
N SER A 13 11.48 2.83 -3.84
CA SER A 13 12.32 3.56 -4.79
C SER A 13 11.52 4.64 -5.50
N ALA A 14 12.20 5.69 -6.00
CA ALA A 14 11.54 6.77 -6.73
C ALA A 14 10.74 6.26 -7.94
N ASP A 15 11.23 5.20 -8.60
CA ASP A 15 10.52 4.51 -9.68
C ASP A 15 9.20 3.90 -9.20
N GLU A 16 9.24 3.12 -8.11
CA GLU A 16 8.06 2.50 -7.50
C GLU A 16 7.01 3.55 -7.10
N VAL A 17 7.43 4.65 -6.46
CA VAL A 17 6.54 5.76 -6.08
C VAL A 17 5.88 6.39 -7.32
N SER A 18 6.66 6.59 -8.39
CA SER A 18 6.15 7.13 -9.66
C SER A 18 5.12 6.20 -10.29
N ARG A 19 5.42 4.88 -10.36
CA ARG A 19 4.50 3.87 -10.91
C ARG A 19 3.24 3.74 -10.08
N LEU A 20 3.35 3.71 -8.75
CA LEU A 20 2.22 3.67 -7.83
C LEU A 20 1.35 4.93 -7.99
N THR A 21 1.96 6.10 -8.13
CA THR A 21 1.26 7.37 -8.37
C THR A 21 0.51 7.35 -9.70
N ASP A 22 1.15 6.86 -10.76
CA ASP A 22 0.54 6.74 -12.09
C ASP A 22 -0.66 5.80 -12.07
N ILE A 23 -0.50 4.60 -11.47
CA ILE A 23 -1.59 3.64 -11.23
C ILE A 23 -2.73 4.30 -10.44
N THR A 24 -2.39 5.09 -9.42
CA THR A 24 -3.40 5.74 -8.57
C THR A 24 -4.16 6.86 -9.29
N SER A 25 -3.50 7.52 -10.24
CA SER A 25 -4.06 8.57 -11.10
C SER A 25 -4.85 7.99 -12.27
N SER A 26 -4.45 6.80 -12.74
CA SER A 26 -5.02 6.14 -13.89
C SER A 26 -6.41 5.60 -13.57
N ARG A 27 -7.42 6.23 -14.17
CA ARG A 27 -8.84 5.85 -14.00
C ARG A 27 -9.24 4.61 -14.81
N THR A 28 -8.34 4.11 -15.66
CA THR A 28 -8.56 2.96 -16.53
C THR A 28 -8.15 1.65 -15.87
N GLU A 29 -7.35 1.73 -14.80
CA GLU A 29 -6.85 0.56 -14.08
C GLU A 29 -7.92 -0.04 -13.17
N MET A 30 -7.83 -1.35 -12.97
CA MET A 30 -8.74 -2.06 -12.08
C MET A 30 -8.67 -1.49 -10.66
N VAL A 31 -9.85 -1.30 -10.05
CA VAL A 31 -10.02 -0.79 -8.68
C VAL A 31 -9.10 -1.50 -7.67
N ARG A 32 -8.93 -2.82 -7.81
CA ARG A 32 -8.06 -3.64 -6.97
C ARG A 32 -6.56 -3.25 -7.05
N THR A 33 -6.09 -2.89 -8.23
CA THR A 33 -4.70 -2.48 -8.47
C THR A 33 -4.45 -1.09 -7.88
N VAL A 34 -5.40 -0.17 -8.08
CA VAL A 34 -5.39 1.17 -7.47
C VAL A 34 -5.41 1.08 -5.94
N GLN A 35 -6.24 0.21 -5.37
CA GLN A 35 -6.29 -0.01 -3.92
C GLN A 35 -4.97 -0.56 -3.38
N ARG A 36 -4.36 -1.55 -4.04
CA ARG A 36 -3.03 -2.06 -3.67
C ARG A 36 -1.96 -0.98 -3.74
N ALA A 37 -1.97 -0.17 -4.79
CA ALA A 37 -1.00 0.90 -4.93
C ALA A 37 -1.13 1.93 -3.79
N LYS A 38 -2.36 2.30 -3.45
CA LYS A 38 -2.65 3.16 -2.29
C LYS A 38 -2.20 2.54 -0.98
N ILE A 39 -2.41 1.25 -0.76
CA ILE A 39 -1.95 0.56 0.46
C ILE A 39 -0.44 0.75 0.65
N ILE A 40 0.33 0.48 -0.41
CA ILE A 40 1.79 0.53 -0.36
C ILE A 40 2.27 1.96 -0.10
N LEU A 41 1.72 2.96 -0.81
CA LEU A 41 2.04 4.37 -0.60
C LEU A 41 1.72 4.86 0.82
N LEU A 42 0.51 4.58 1.31
CA LEU A 42 0.07 5.00 2.65
C LEU A 42 0.92 4.32 3.73
N THR A 43 1.35 3.09 3.50
CA THR A 43 2.21 2.36 4.43
C THR A 43 3.62 2.96 4.46
N ALA A 44 4.15 3.38 3.32
CA ALA A 44 5.43 4.09 3.22
C ALA A 44 5.39 5.48 3.91
N GLU A 45 4.23 6.14 3.93
CA GLU A 45 3.99 7.35 4.74
C GLU A 45 3.94 7.08 6.26
N GLY A 46 4.03 5.82 6.70
CA GLY A 46 3.98 5.43 8.11
C GLY A 46 2.57 5.27 8.66
N ILE A 47 1.54 5.24 7.81
CA ILE A 47 0.16 5.02 8.23
C ILE A 47 -0.03 3.56 8.64
N SER A 48 -0.73 3.33 9.76
CA SER A 48 -1.01 1.98 10.22
C SER A 48 -1.98 1.25 9.29
N VAL A 49 -1.74 -0.05 9.08
CA VAL A 49 -2.59 -0.99 8.32
C VAL A 49 -4.08 -0.85 8.65
N THR A 50 -4.41 -0.62 9.94
CA THR A 50 -5.79 -0.44 10.39
C THR A 50 -6.44 0.83 9.84
N ALA A 51 -5.71 1.94 9.79
CA ALA A 51 -6.20 3.19 9.23
C ALA A 51 -6.26 3.16 7.69
N ILE A 52 -5.37 2.38 7.06
CA ILE A 52 -5.41 2.14 5.60
C ILE A 52 -6.62 1.30 5.22
N ALA A 53 -6.86 0.22 5.97
CA ALA A 53 -8.02 -0.64 5.83
C ALA A 53 -9.33 0.15 5.93
N ASP A 54 -9.43 1.03 6.93
CA ASP A 54 -10.57 1.93 7.11
C ASP A 54 -10.75 2.92 5.93
N LYS A 55 -9.66 3.57 5.49
CA LYS A 55 -9.70 4.50 4.35
C LYS A 55 -10.08 3.87 3.01
N LEU A 56 -9.71 2.60 2.80
CA LEU A 56 -9.92 1.90 1.54
C LEU A 56 -11.13 0.96 1.57
N ASP A 57 -11.86 0.91 2.69
CA ASP A 57 -12.95 -0.02 2.96
C ASP A 57 -12.52 -1.48 2.70
N LEU A 58 -11.36 -1.85 3.24
CA LEU A 58 -10.74 -3.15 3.09
C LEU A 58 -10.56 -3.86 4.43
N ASN A 59 -10.45 -5.18 4.38
CA ASN A 59 -10.13 -5.96 5.56
C ASN A 59 -8.65 -5.79 5.94
N ARG A 60 -8.35 -5.63 7.24
CA ARG A 60 -6.97 -5.54 7.76
C ARG A 60 -6.08 -6.68 7.24
N LYS A 61 -6.62 -7.91 7.28
CA LYS A 61 -5.99 -9.11 6.72
C LYS A 61 -5.61 -8.98 5.25
N SER A 62 -6.47 -8.37 4.43
CA SER A 62 -6.20 -8.15 3.01
C SER A 62 -5.07 -7.14 2.81
N VAL A 63 -5.02 -6.09 3.63
CA VAL A 63 -3.95 -5.08 3.61
C VAL A 63 -2.62 -5.71 4.03
N GLU A 64 -2.60 -6.48 5.13
CA GLU A 64 -1.41 -7.22 5.59
C GLU A 64 -0.90 -8.17 4.51
N LEU A 65 -1.79 -8.92 3.86
CA LEU A 65 -1.42 -9.87 2.80
C LEU A 65 -0.92 -9.18 1.54
N CYS A 66 -1.41 -7.98 1.22
CA CYS A 66 -0.86 -7.18 0.13
C CYS A 66 0.55 -6.69 0.43
N LEU A 67 0.80 -6.25 1.67
CA LEU A 67 2.12 -5.82 2.10
C LEU A 67 3.12 -6.98 2.20
N ASP A 68 2.67 -8.12 2.70
CA ASP A 68 3.45 -9.36 2.76
C ASP A 68 3.84 -9.82 1.37
N LYS A 69 2.88 -9.87 0.44
CA LYS A 69 3.15 -10.20 -0.96
C LYS A 69 4.08 -9.21 -1.64
N TYR A 70 3.97 -7.93 -1.31
CA TYR A 70 4.89 -6.91 -1.80
C TYR A 70 6.31 -7.09 -1.23
N LEU A 71 6.45 -7.50 0.03
CA LEU A 71 7.75 -7.81 0.64
C LEU A 71 8.36 -9.11 0.09
N GLU A 72 7.54 -10.11 -0.22
CA GLU A 72 7.98 -11.40 -0.76
C GLU A 72 8.32 -11.32 -2.26
N SER A 73 7.49 -10.63 -3.05
CA SER A 73 7.50 -10.69 -4.51
C SER A 73 7.59 -9.33 -5.20
N GLY A 74 7.60 -8.21 -4.46
CA GLY A 74 7.61 -6.87 -5.03
C GLY A 74 6.29 -6.44 -5.67
N LEU A 75 6.37 -5.51 -6.62
CA LEU A 75 5.25 -4.90 -7.32
C LEU A 75 4.81 -5.71 -8.56
N GLU A 76 4.53 -7.01 -8.37
CA GLU A 76 4.08 -7.96 -9.41
C GLU A 76 2.65 -8.53 -9.19
#